data_AF-X5YTS2-F1
#
_entry.id   AF-X5YTS2-F1
#
_cell.length_a   1.000
_cell.length_b   1.000
_cell.length_c   1.000
_cell.angle_alpha   90.00
_cell.angle_beta   90.00
_cell.angle_gamma   90.00
#
_symmetry.space_group_name_H-M   'P 1'
#
loop_
_entity.id
_entity.type
_entity.pdbx_description
1 polymer ?
#
loop_
_entity_poly.entity_id
_entity_poly.type
_entity_poly.pdbx_seq_one_letter_code
_entity_poly.pdbx_strand_id
1 'polypeptide(L)'
;MTPRVLLSALGLLCLVLPARADGEVQKIITPADKVRLHKYGETRKAALAEAKAGDPAEVSQLDALLAKPIVAFSDKDLSGNWQCRTIKVGLTGPLVIYGWFKCKVTDDGSGWQLEKVSGSQRTKGRFFDDSEKRAIYLGSGYVNDNKPKPYGSGPESDQVGYAFRTSANEWRIEFPAPYYESKLDIIEFKR
;
A
#
# COMPACT_ATOMS: atom_id res chain seq x y z
N MET A 1 31.32 40.46 48.54
CA MET A 1 30.13 40.61 47.67
C MET A 1 30.42 39.92 46.35
N THR A 2 29.85 38.74 46.13
CA THR A 2 29.97 37.98 44.86
C THR A 2 28.62 37.33 44.61
N PRO A 3 27.90 37.68 43.53
CA PRO A 3 26.64 37.02 43.22
C PRO A 3 26.92 35.78 42.36
N ARG A 4 26.39 34.63 42.81
CA ARG A 4 26.29 33.40 42.02
C ARG A 4 25.11 33.55 41.06
N VAL A 5 25.38 33.53 39.76
CA VAL A 5 24.35 33.43 38.72
C VAL A 5 24.06 31.95 38.48
N LEU A 6 22.86 31.51 38.86
CA LEU A 6 22.31 30.20 38.54
C LEU A 6 21.69 30.28 37.13
N LEU A 7 22.29 29.60 36.15
CA LEU A 7 21.66 29.36 34.85
C LEU A 7 20.69 28.17 34.99
N SER A 8 19.39 28.44 34.88
CA SER A 8 18.37 27.40 34.73
C SER A 8 18.32 26.92 33.28
N ALA A 9 18.72 25.68 33.04
CA ALA A 9 18.53 25.01 31.75
C ALA A 9 17.09 24.52 31.63
N LEU A 10 16.28 25.19 30.80
CA LEU A 10 14.92 24.76 30.46
C LEU A 10 15.02 23.68 29.36
N GLY A 11 14.88 22.41 29.77
CA GLY A 11 14.82 21.28 28.84
C GLY A 11 13.49 21.29 28.07
N LEU A 12 13.57 21.49 26.76
CA LEU A 12 12.43 21.38 25.85
C LEU A 12 12.07 19.90 25.66
N LEU A 13 11.10 19.40 26.43
CA LEU A 13 10.55 18.05 26.24
C LEU A 13 9.66 18.04 24.98
N CYS A 14 10.19 17.56 23.86
CA CYS A 14 9.37 17.21 22.70
C CYS A 14 8.54 15.96 23.03
N LEU A 15 7.30 16.17 23.44
CA LEU A 15 6.29 15.11 23.55
C LEU A 15 5.89 14.67 22.14
N VAL A 16 6.46 13.56 21.67
CA VAL A 16 6.02 12.89 20.44
C VAL A 16 4.71 12.18 20.76
N LEU A 17 3.57 12.81 20.43
CA LEU A 17 2.27 12.16 20.57
C LEU A 17 2.19 11.02 19.55
N PRO A 18 1.76 9.81 19.95
CA PRO A 18 1.52 8.75 18.99
C PRO A 18 0.40 9.20 18.04
N ALA A 19 0.69 9.23 16.75
CA ALA A 19 -0.33 9.39 15.72
C ALA A 19 -1.32 8.23 15.86
N ARG A 20 -2.48 8.51 16.43
CA ARG A 20 -3.56 7.54 16.52
C ARG A 20 -4.27 7.51 15.18
N ALA A 21 -4.62 6.31 14.72
CA ALA A 21 -5.63 6.15 13.68
C ALA A 21 -6.88 6.91 14.14
N ASP A 22 -7.14 8.05 13.52
CA ASP A 22 -8.24 8.97 13.84
C ASP A 22 -9.60 8.44 13.37
N GLY A 23 -9.60 7.28 12.71
CA GLY A 23 -10.77 6.61 12.16
C GLY A 23 -11.31 7.25 10.89
N GLU A 24 -10.57 8.17 10.26
CA GLU A 24 -11.00 8.83 9.01
C GLU A 24 -11.34 7.80 7.93
N VAL A 25 -10.48 6.78 7.77
CA VAL A 25 -10.68 5.69 6.80
C VAL A 25 -12.05 5.03 6.96
N GLN A 26 -12.58 4.90 8.18
CA GLN A 26 -13.86 4.24 8.44
C GLN A 26 -15.07 5.04 7.90
N LYS A 27 -14.90 6.35 7.73
CA LYS A 27 -15.89 7.27 7.15
C LYS A 27 -15.84 7.29 5.63
N ILE A 28 -14.69 6.95 5.03
CA ILE A 28 -14.45 7.04 3.58
C ILE A 28 -14.64 5.68 2.90
N ILE A 29 -14.16 4.60 3.50
CA ILE A 29 -14.16 3.26 2.89
C ILE A 29 -15.57 2.75 2.60
N THR A 30 -15.79 2.28 1.37
CA THR A 30 -17.10 1.80 0.93
C THR A 30 -17.52 0.53 1.67
N PRO A 31 -18.82 0.24 1.80
CA PRO A 31 -19.28 -1.01 2.42
C PRO A 31 -18.73 -2.27 1.74
N ALA A 32 -18.63 -2.27 0.42
CA ALA A 32 -18.04 -3.37 -0.35
C ALA A 32 -16.56 -3.58 0.03
N ASP A 33 -15.80 -2.49 0.19
CA ASP A 33 -14.37 -2.55 0.47
C ASP A 33 -14.06 -2.94 1.90
N LYS A 34 -14.92 -2.56 2.85
CA LYS A 34 -14.90 -3.10 4.21
C LYS A 34 -14.98 -4.63 4.18
N VAL A 35 -15.88 -5.19 3.37
CA VAL A 35 -16.01 -6.65 3.22
C VAL A 35 -14.77 -7.26 2.55
N ARG A 36 -14.23 -6.62 1.51
CA ARG A 36 -12.99 -7.09 0.85
C ARG A 36 -11.81 -7.16 1.82
N LEU A 37 -11.60 -6.12 2.63
CA LEU A 37 -10.55 -6.12 3.65
C LEU A 37 -10.80 -7.13 4.77
N HIS A 38 -12.04 -7.28 5.23
CA HIS A 38 -12.39 -8.30 6.24
C HIS A 38 -12.06 -9.72 5.74
N LYS A 39 -12.28 -9.99 4.45
CA LYS A 39 -11.97 -11.28 3.80
C LYS A 39 -10.54 -11.40 3.28
N TYR A 40 -9.66 -10.43 3.57
CA TYR A 40 -8.30 -10.38 3.03
C TYR A 40 -7.52 -11.69 3.26
N GLY A 41 -7.51 -12.20 4.50
CA GLY A 41 -6.73 -13.40 4.84
C GLY A 41 -7.17 -14.65 4.08
N GLU A 42 -8.49 -14.85 3.94
CA GLU A 42 -9.07 -15.95 3.18
C GLU A 42 -8.76 -15.81 1.68
N THR A 43 -8.99 -14.62 1.13
CA THR A 43 -8.74 -14.31 -0.28
C THR A 43 -7.28 -14.51 -0.65
N ARG A 44 -6.37 -14.00 0.18
CA ARG A 44 -4.92 -14.15 0.00
C ARG A 44 -4.51 -15.62 0.05
N LYS A 45 -5.01 -16.39 1.01
CA LYS A 45 -4.72 -17.83 1.12
C LYS A 45 -5.17 -18.59 -0.13
N ALA A 46 -6.37 -18.31 -0.62
CA ALA A 46 -6.90 -18.95 -1.82
C ALA A 46 -6.09 -18.57 -3.08
N ALA A 47 -5.78 -17.29 -3.27
CA ALA A 47 -4.98 -16.81 -4.39
C ALA A 47 -3.59 -17.46 -4.43
N LEU A 48 -2.89 -17.48 -3.29
CA LEU A 48 -1.55 -18.09 -3.20
C LEU A 48 -1.56 -19.62 -3.37
N ALA A 49 -2.68 -20.28 -3.07
CA ALA A 49 -2.81 -21.71 -3.38
C ALA A 49 -2.88 -21.95 -4.89
N GLU A 50 -3.64 -21.14 -5.63
CA GLU A 50 -3.73 -21.21 -7.09
C GLU A 50 -2.40 -20.84 -7.77
N ALA A 51 -1.68 -19.86 -7.22
CA ALA A 51 -0.38 -19.41 -7.75
C ALA A 51 0.64 -20.53 -7.93
N LYS A 52 0.57 -21.58 -7.10
CA LYS A 52 1.48 -22.73 -7.15
C LYS A 52 1.40 -23.53 -8.46
N ALA A 53 0.32 -23.37 -9.23
CA ALA A 53 0.18 -23.98 -10.55
C ALA A 53 0.79 -23.12 -11.68
N GLY A 54 1.39 -21.97 -11.35
CA GLY A 54 2.05 -21.08 -12.31
C GLY A 54 3.44 -21.54 -12.72
N ASP A 55 4.12 -20.71 -13.49
CA ASP A 55 5.50 -20.96 -13.88
C ASP A 55 6.41 -21.06 -12.63
N PRO A 56 7.23 -22.12 -12.48
CA PRO A 56 8.05 -22.30 -11.29
C PRO A 56 9.01 -21.15 -10.98
N ALA A 57 9.52 -20.45 -11.99
CA ALA A 57 10.41 -19.32 -11.78
C ALA A 57 9.64 -18.08 -11.30
N GLU A 58 8.42 -17.85 -11.81
CA GLU A 58 7.54 -16.80 -11.27
C GLU A 58 7.09 -17.12 -9.85
N VAL A 59 6.75 -18.37 -9.55
CA VAL A 59 6.37 -18.81 -8.19
C VAL A 59 7.52 -18.54 -7.21
N SER A 60 8.75 -18.92 -7.58
CA SER A 60 9.93 -18.63 -6.76
C SER A 60 10.16 -17.14 -6.55
N GLN A 61 9.88 -16.29 -7.55
CA GLN A 61 9.97 -14.83 -7.40
C GLN A 61 8.91 -14.29 -6.43
N LEU A 62 7.67 -14.77 -6.53
CA LEU A 62 6.59 -14.41 -5.61
C LEU A 62 6.95 -14.81 -4.18
N ASP A 63 7.40 -16.05 -3.98
CA ASP A 63 7.78 -16.55 -2.65
C ASP A 63 8.91 -15.72 -2.04
N ALA A 64 9.92 -15.36 -2.84
CA ALA A 64 11.01 -14.48 -2.39
C ALA A 64 10.53 -13.09 -1.98
N LEU A 65 9.56 -12.50 -2.71
CA LEU A 65 8.94 -11.23 -2.33
C LEU A 65 8.16 -11.35 -1.02
N LEU A 66 7.40 -12.43 -0.84
CA LEU A 66 6.55 -12.64 0.32
C LEU A 66 7.32 -13.05 1.58
N ALA A 67 8.50 -13.66 1.42
CA ALA A 67 9.38 -14.03 2.53
C ALA A 67 10.10 -12.83 3.17
N LYS A 68 10.10 -11.66 2.52
CA LYS A 68 10.72 -10.44 3.07
C LYS A 68 10.04 -10.03 4.39
N PRO A 69 10.80 -9.64 5.42
CA PRO A 69 10.23 -9.28 6.72
C PRO A 69 9.36 -8.03 6.61
N ILE A 70 8.24 -8.00 7.35
CA ILE A 70 7.42 -6.79 7.49
C ILE A 70 7.97 -5.96 8.65
N VAL A 71 8.26 -4.69 8.38
CA VAL A 71 8.75 -3.69 9.34
C VAL A 71 7.65 -2.65 9.64
N ALA A 72 7.90 -1.72 10.56
CA ALA A 72 6.99 -0.61 10.82
C ALA A 72 6.69 0.14 9.51
N PHE A 73 5.43 0.51 9.25
CA PHE A 73 5.06 1.08 7.95
C PHE A 73 5.45 2.56 7.83
N SER A 74 5.04 3.36 8.81
CA SER A 74 5.09 4.83 8.72
C SER A 74 6.33 5.49 9.35
N ASP A 75 7.33 4.71 9.77
CA ASP A 75 8.59 5.22 10.36
C ASP A 75 9.63 5.70 9.32
N LYS A 76 9.30 5.64 8.02
CA LYS A 76 10.12 6.09 6.91
C LYS A 76 9.29 6.87 5.89
N ASP A 77 9.83 7.99 5.41
CA ASP A 77 9.21 8.76 4.34
C ASP A 77 9.20 7.96 3.04
N LEU A 78 8.00 7.72 2.50
CA LEU A 78 7.83 7.03 1.22
C LEU A 78 7.83 7.98 0.02
N SER A 79 7.85 9.31 0.23
CA SER A 79 7.74 10.32 -0.82
C SER A 79 8.85 10.23 -1.87
N GLY A 80 8.49 10.39 -3.14
CA GLY A 80 9.43 10.37 -4.27
C GLY A 80 9.08 9.35 -5.35
N ASN A 81 10.04 9.09 -6.23
CA ASN A 81 9.87 8.20 -7.37
C ASN A 81 10.15 6.75 -6.98
N TRP A 82 9.36 5.84 -7.54
CA TRP A 82 9.45 4.40 -7.34
C TRP A 82 9.36 3.67 -8.67
N GLN A 83 10.05 2.53 -8.78
CA GLN A 83 9.65 1.49 -9.72
C GLN A 83 8.54 0.67 -9.09
N CYS A 84 7.53 0.29 -9.87
CA CYS A 84 6.46 -0.57 -9.43
C CYS A 84 6.08 -1.61 -10.48
N ARG A 85 5.68 -2.80 -10.06
CA ARG A 85 5.13 -3.83 -10.96
C ARG A 85 3.92 -4.50 -10.34
N THR A 86 2.99 -4.92 -11.18
CA THR A 86 1.80 -5.68 -10.76
C THR A 86 2.09 -7.17 -10.86
N ILE A 87 1.61 -7.93 -9.89
CA ILE A 87 1.63 -9.38 -9.88
C ILE A 87 0.17 -9.82 -9.71
N LYS A 88 -0.36 -10.54 -10.69
CA LYS A 88 -1.74 -11.07 -10.67
C LYS A 88 -1.71 -12.49 -10.16
N VAL A 89 -2.46 -12.76 -9.11
CA VAL A 89 -2.42 -14.04 -8.38
C VAL A 89 -3.81 -14.68 -8.37
N GLY A 90 -3.93 -15.83 -9.03
CA GLY A 90 -5.17 -16.61 -9.17
C GLY A 90 -6.24 -15.99 -10.07
N LEU A 91 -7.40 -16.67 -10.16
CA LEU A 91 -8.58 -16.36 -11.00
C LEU A 91 -8.42 -16.66 -12.50
N THR A 92 -7.97 -15.69 -13.31
CA THR A 92 -7.91 -15.87 -14.78
C THR A 92 -6.69 -16.70 -15.19
N GLY A 93 -5.59 -16.56 -14.45
CA GLY A 93 -4.41 -17.39 -14.54
C GLY A 93 -3.85 -17.67 -13.15
N PRO A 94 -2.99 -18.70 -12.99
CA PRO A 94 -2.45 -19.04 -11.67
C PRO A 94 -1.55 -17.91 -11.14
N LEU A 95 -0.63 -17.41 -11.95
CA LEU A 95 0.31 -16.35 -11.60
C LEU A 95 0.77 -15.63 -12.87
N VAL A 96 0.88 -14.31 -12.81
CA VAL A 96 1.52 -13.49 -13.85
C VAL A 96 2.30 -12.36 -13.18
N ILE A 97 3.60 -12.22 -13.49
CA ILE A 97 4.44 -11.12 -13.00
C ILE A 97 4.74 -10.14 -14.14
N TYR A 98 4.22 -8.92 -14.06
CA TYR A 98 4.50 -7.90 -15.06
C TYR A 98 5.87 -7.23 -14.88
N GLY A 99 6.32 -6.56 -15.94
CA GLY A 99 7.52 -5.72 -15.90
C GLY A 99 7.38 -4.47 -15.04
N TRP A 100 8.49 -3.74 -14.90
CA TRP A 100 8.57 -2.53 -14.07
C TRP A 100 8.01 -1.30 -14.79
N PHE A 101 7.28 -0.49 -14.03
CA PHE A 101 6.69 0.78 -14.40
C PHE A 101 7.09 1.88 -13.41
N LYS A 102 6.75 3.12 -13.73
CA LYS A 102 6.99 4.30 -12.90
C LYS A 102 5.80 4.53 -11.98
N CYS A 103 6.08 4.70 -10.70
CA CYS A 103 5.15 5.14 -9.68
C CYS A 103 5.75 6.35 -8.93
N LYS A 104 4.88 7.15 -8.33
CA LYS A 104 5.26 8.30 -7.51
C LYS A 104 4.43 8.30 -6.23
N VAL A 105 5.09 8.59 -5.12
CA VAL A 105 4.43 8.90 -3.84
C VAL A 105 4.65 10.37 -3.54
N THR A 106 3.59 11.06 -3.14
CA THR A 106 3.60 12.46 -2.70
C THR A 106 2.94 12.58 -1.35
N ASP A 107 3.29 13.61 -0.59
CA ASP A 107 2.61 14.00 0.65
C ASP A 107 2.13 15.45 0.52
N ASP A 108 0.83 15.67 0.70
CA ASP A 108 0.20 17.01 0.67
C ASP A 108 -0.12 17.54 2.08
N GLY A 109 0.38 16.87 3.13
CA GLY A 109 0.09 17.16 4.52
C GLY A 109 -1.15 16.42 5.04
N SER A 110 -1.87 15.70 4.18
CA SER A 110 -3.02 14.85 4.55
C SER A 110 -2.68 13.35 4.44
N GLY A 111 -1.39 13.03 4.44
CA GLY A 111 -0.86 11.67 4.28
C GLY A 111 -0.44 11.35 2.85
N TRP A 112 0.21 10.20 2.69
CA TRP A 112 0.77 9.79 1.41
C TRP A 112 -0.30 9.50 0.36
N GLN A 113 -0.04 9.97 -0.85
CA GLN A 113 -0.78 9.66 -2.07
C GLN A 113 0.13 8.91 -3.04
N LEU A 114 -0.33 7.77 -3.54
CA LEU A 114 0.31 7.02 -4.61
C LEU A 114 -0.31 7.38 -5.97
N GLU A 115 0.53 7.44 -6.99
CA GLU A 115 0.13 7.44 -8.39
C GLU A 115 1.04 6.54 -9.23
N LYS A 116 0.45 5.59 -9.98
CA LYS A 116 1.15 4.83 -11.03
C LYS A 116 1.13 5.62 -12.33
N VAL A 117 2.25 6.24 -12.68
CA VAL A 117 2.35 7.24 -13.76
C VAL A 117 2.65 6.63 -15.14
N SER A 118 2.95 5.34 -15.24
CA SER A 118 3.16 4.66 -16.53
C SER A 118 2.51 3.28 -16.62
N GLY A 119 2.40 2.75 -17.84
CA GLY A 119 1.67 1.51 -18.15
C GLY A 119 0.18 1.76 -18.38
N SER A 120 -0.53 0.73 -18.85
CA SER A 120 -1.95 0.82 -19.23
C SER A 120 -2.87 0.79 -18.02
N GLN A 121 -2.74 -0.20 -17.14
CA GLN A 121 -3.49 -0.24 -15.88
C GLN A 121 -2.78 0.63 -14.84
N ARG A 122 -3.44 1.69 -14.36
CA ARG A 122 -2.91 2.67 -13.40
C ARG A 122 -3.80 2.73 -12.16
N THR A 123 -3.24 3.25 -11.08
CA THR A 123 -3.93 3.46 -9.82
C THR A 123 -3.52 4.79 -9.20
N LYS A 124 -4.47 5.48 -8.56
CA LYS A 124 -4.22 6.69 -7.79
C LYS A 124 -5.06 6.69 -6.52
N GLY A 125 -4.44 6.94 -5.37
CA GLY A 125 -5.13 6.80 -4.08
C GLY A 125 -4.27 7.22 -2.89
N ARG A 126 -4.87 7.18 -1.69
CA ARG A 126 -4.24 7.61 -0.44
C ARG A 126 -4.04 6.45 0.52
N PHE A 127 -3.05 6.61 1.38
CA PHE A 127 -2.81 5.72 2.51
C PHE A 127 -3.43 6.29 3.78
N PHE A 128 -3.94 5.39 4.62
CA PHE A 128 -4.53 5.68 5.91
C PHE A 128 -3.92 4.75 6.96
N ASP A 129 -3.68 5.28 8.16
CA ASP A 129 -3.15 4.49 9.26
C ASP A 129 -4.11 3.35 9.66
N ASP A 130 -3.56 2.17 9.90
CA ASP A 130 -4.30 0.99 10.37
C ASP A 130 -3.61 0.32 11.57
N SER A 131 -2.32 0.03 11.45
CA SER A 131 -1.50 -0.48 12.57
C SER A 131 -0.03 -0.11 12.37
N GLU A 132 0.81 -0.44 13.36
CA GLU A 132 2.26 -0.21 13.30
C GLU A 132 2.90 -0.76 12.00
N LYS A 133 2.43 -1.90 11.48
CA LYS A 133 3.08 -2.66 10.40
C LYS A 133 2.43 -2.52 9.03
N ARG A 134 1.29 -1.83 8.92
CA ARG A 134 0.58 -1.67 7.64
C ARG A 134 -0.31 -0.44 7.63
N ALA A 135 -0.56 0.05 6.42
CA ALA A 135 -1.58 1.06 6.12
C ALA A 135 -2.69 0.46 5.26
N ILE A 136 -3.85 1.11 5.26
CA ILE A 136 -4.91 0.87 4.28
C ILE A 136 -4.70 1.81 3.09
N TYR A 137 -4.77 1.27 1.88
CA TYR A 137 -4.84 2.05 0.65
C TYR A 137 -6.29 2.14 0.17
N LEU A 138 -6.78 3.34 -0.11
CA LEU A 138 -8.03 3.57 -0.84
C LEU A 138 -7.72 4.38 -2.10
N GLY A 139 -8.14 3.89 -3.27
CA GLY A 139 -7.82 4.54 -4.53
C GLY A 139 -8.70 4.13 -5.69
N SER A 140 -8.40 4.67 -6.85
CA SER A 140 -9.11 4.42 -8.10
C SER A 140 -8.19 3.78 -9.13
N GLY A 141 -8.62 2.66 -9.68
CA GLY A 141 -8.05 2.05 -10.88
C GLY A 141 -8.56 2.74 -12.14
N TYR A 142 -7.67 2.96 -13.10
CA TYR A 142 -8.00 3.55 -14.40
C TYR A 142 -7.09 3.03 -15.50
N VAL A 143 -7.51 3.20 -16.75
CA VAL A 143 -6.82 2.66 -17.93
C VAL A 143 -6.27 3.78 -18.81
N ASN A 144 -5.02 3.62 -19.25
CA ASN A 144 -4.27 4.53 -20.10
C ASN A 144 -4.28 5.96 -19.52
N ASP A 145 -4.73 6.94 -20.32
CA ASP A 145 -4.74 8.35 -19.95
C ASP A 145 -6.14 8.82 -19.52
N ASN A 146 -7.04 7.90 -19.19
CA ASN A 146 -8.30 8.24 -18.57
C ASN A 146 -8.04 8.95 -17.24
N LYS A 147 -8.86 9.96 -16.93
CA LYS A 147 -8.79 10.62 -15.63
C LYS A 147 -9.25 9.63 -14.54
N PRO A 148 -8.53 9.51 -13.41
CA PRO A 148 -8.97 8.69 -12.30
C PRO A 148 -10.31 9.21 -11.77
N LYS A 149 -11.27 8.31 -11.55
CA LYS A 149 -12.51 8.66 -10.88
C LYS A 149 -12.23 8.89 -9.38
N PRO A 150 -13.04 9.67 -8.67
CA PRO A 150 -12.99 9.69 -7.20
C PRO A 150 -13.19 8.29 -6.63
N TYR A 151 -12.49 7.93 -5.56
CA TYR A 151 -12.79 6.70 -4.82
C TYR A 151 -14.24 6.71 -4.32
N GLY A 152 -14.92 5.57 -4.39
CA GLY A 152 -16.35 5.44 -4.10
C GLY A 152 -17.25 5.70 -5.32
N SER A 153 -16.66 5.85 -6.51
CA SER A 153 -17.44 6.03 -7.76
C SER A 153 -18.05 4.73 -8.27
N GLY A 154 -17.66 3.59 -7.71
CA GLY A 154 -18.25 2.29 -8.03
C GLY A 154 -17.22 1.17 -8.16
N PRO A 155 -17.70 -0.08 -8.16
CA PRO A 155 -16.86 -1.27 -8.00
C PRO A 155 -15.81 -1.45 -9.11
N GLU A 156 -16.08 -0.95 -10.32
CA GLU A 156 -15.13 -1.03 -11.44
C GLU A 156 -13.85 -0.23 -11.21
N SER A 157 -13.96 0.91 -10.53
CA SER A 157 -12.82 1.80 -10.27
C SER A 157 -12.29 1.66 -8.84
N ASP A 158 -13.13 1.31 -7.88
CA ASP A 158 -12.75 1.31 -6.47
C ASP A 158 -11.71 0.24 -6.17
N GLN A 159 -10.60 0.67 -5.60
CA GLN A 159 -9.50 -0.19 -5.17
C GLN A 159 -9.24 0.00 -3.68
N VAL A 160 -9.07 -1.12 -3.00
CA VAL A 160 -8.71 -1.18 -1.59
C VAL A 160 -7.63 -2.23 -1.39
N GLY A 161 -6.68 -1.97 -0.50
CA GLY A 161 -5.63 -2.92 -0.18
C GLY A 161 -4.91 -2.63 1.12
N TYR A 162 -4.11 -3.59 1.58
CA TYR A 162 -3.17 -3.39 2.67
C TYR A 162 -1.77 -3.15 2.12
N ALA A 163 -1.13 -2.09 2.60
CA ALA A 163 0.24 -1.74 2.26
C ALA A 163 1.19 -2.23 3.35
N PHE A 164 2.26 -2.92 2.95
CA PHE A 164 3.27 -3.47 3.85
C PHE A 164 4.65 -2.98 3.42
N ARG A 165 5.45 -2.53 4.39
CA ARG A 165 6.84 -2.13 4.16
C ARG A 165 7.78 -3.26 4.53
N THR A 166 8.81 -3.48 3.71
CA THR A 166 9.84 -4.50 3.97
C THR A 166 11.22 -3.89 4.20
N SER A 167 11.49 -2.72 3.62
CA SER A 167 12.69 -1.93 3.89
C SER A 167 12.44 -0.44 3.63
N ALA A 168 13.47 0.41 3.71
CA ALA A 168 13.33 1.82 3.30
C ALA A 168 13.11 1.98 1.78
N ASN A 169 13.55 0.98 0.99
CA ASN A 169 13.57 1.02 -0.47
C ASN A 169 12.66 -0.02 -1.10
N GLU A 170 11.85 -0.73 -0.31
CA GLU A 170 10.97 -1.78 -0.80
C GLU A 170 9.69 -1.89 0.06
N TRP A 171 8.56 -2.05 -0.62
CA TRP A 171 7.25 -2.24 -0.02
C TRP A 171 6.28 -2.82 -1.06
N ARG A 172 5.07 -3.17 -0.63
CA ARG A 172 4.02 -3.67 -1.53
C ARG A 172 2.63 -3.29 -1.05
N ILE A 173 1.67 -3.29 -1.96
CA ILE A 173 0.23 -3.27 -1.64
C ILE A 173 -0.38 -4.59 -2.10
N GLU A 174 -1.20 -5.19 -1.25
CA GLU A 174 -1.96 -6.40 -1.57
C GLU A 174 -3.46 -6.04 -1.64
N PHE A 175 -4.07 -6.22 -2.82
CA PHE A 175 -5.44 -5.85 -3.16
C PHE A 175 -6.32 -7.11 -3.22
N PRO A 176 -7.12 -7.42 -2.18
CA PRO A 176 -7.98 -8.59 -2.18
C PRO A 176 -9.20 -8.40 -3.08
N ALA A 177 -9.49 -9.40 -3.92
CA ALA A 177 -10.63 -9.42 -4.82
C ALA A 177 -10.80 -8.09 -5.60
N PRO A 178 -9.78 -7.69 -6.40
CA PRO A 178 -9.94 -6.57 -7.32
C PRO A 178 -11.03 -6.89 -8.33
N TYR A 179 -11.60 -5.87 -8.97
CA TYR A 179 -12.71 -6.06 -9.90
C TYR A 179 -12.33 -6.90 -11.13
N TYR A 180 -11.07 -6.79 -11.58
CA TYR A 180 -10.60 -7.43 -12.81
C TYR A 180 -9.52 -8.49 -12.57
N GLU A 181 -9.58 -9.57 -13.36
CA GLU A 181 -8.48 -10.48 -13.74
C GLU A 181 -7.81 -11.34 -12.66
N SER A 182 -7.91 -11.02 -11.37
CA SER A 182 -7.22 -11.77 -10.32
C SER A 182 -8.03 -11.98 -9.04
N LYS A 183 -7.65 -12.96 -8.22
CA LYS A 183 -8.14 -13.06 -6.84
C LYS A 183 -7.41 -12.09 -5.92
N LEU A 184 -6.13 -11.88 -6.16
CA LEU A 184 -5.28 -10.96 -5.44
C LEU A 184 -4.36 -10.26 -6.46
N ASP A 185 -4.38 -8.94 -6.46
CA ASP A 185 -3.32 -8.15 -7.09
C ASP A 185 -2.29 -7.77 -6.03
N ILE A 186 -1.01 -7.87 -6.37
CA ILE A 186 0.08 -7.31 -5.58
C ILE A 186 0.76 -6.25 -6.44
N ILE A 187 0.90 -5.04 -5.92
CA ILE A 187 1.81 -4.05 -6.53
C ILE A 187 3.05 -3.99 -5.66
N GLU A 188 4.17 -4.44 -6.22
CA GLU A 188 5.50 -4.37 -5.59
C GLU A 188 6.18 -3.06 -5.97
N PHE A 189 6.90 -2.46 -5.02
CA PHE A 189 7.62 -1.20 -5.20
C PHE A 189 9.09 -1.35 -4.80
N LYS A 190 9.98 -0.73 -5.58
CA LYS A 190 11.40 -0.60 -5.25
C LYS A 190 12.02 0.73 -5.70
N ARG A 191 13.13 1.12 -5.06
CA ARG A 191 14.01 2.23 -5.49
C ARG A 191 15.32 1.72 -6.04
#